data_AF-A0A960NXM6-F1
#
_entry.id   AF-A0A960NXM6-F1
#
_cell.length_a   1.000
_cell.length_b   1.000
_cell.length_c   1.000
_cell.angle_alpha   90.00
_cell.angle_beta   90.00
_cell.angle_gamma   90.00
#
_symmetry.space_group_name_H-M   'P 1'
#
loop_
_entity.id
_entity.type
_entity.pdbx_description
1 polymer ?
#
loop_
_entity_poly.entity_id
_entity_poly.type
_entity_poly.pdbx_seq_one_letter_code
_entity_poly.pdbx_strand_id
1 'polypeptide(L)'
;MSFTEQQTEKTNTKRLEELEGVISKAIKKVRGRKENDLCKYIPMTSGGYMHHFTLRKMKYRKPEELSSLIEKFIIKADRPLVVPPKQRAARGSRKKKDQPAFSKLQLERLLNMARLSGDKEMISLLSPKKALPQTKRELIQAVRQGIVDHELWNAYVESVNAQQALIAAGAESMTAK
;
A
#
# COMPACT_ATOMS: atom_id res chain seq x y z
N MET A 1 -41.17 -25.97 -8.05
CA MET A 1 -40.78 -24.57 -8.33
C MET A 1 -39.32 -24.52 -8.77
N SER A 2 -38.97 -25.06 -9.94
CA SER A 2 -37.54 -25.30 -10.30
C SER A 2 -37.21 -24.96 -11.75
N PHE A 3 -38.11 -24.24 -12.45
CA PHE A 3 -37.96 -23.92 -13.88
C PHE A 3 -37.48 -22.49 -14.16
N THR A 4 -37.53 -21.59 -13.17
CA THR A 4 -37.16 -20.18 -13.34
C THR A 4 -35.67 -19.89 -13.13
N GLU A 5 -34.96 -20.66 -12.30
CA GLU A 5 -33.53 -20.42 -12.05
C GLU A 5 -32.64 -20.81 -13.26
N GLN A 6 -32.94 -21.91 -13.93
CA GLN A 6 -32.12 -22.40 -15.06
C GLN A 6 -32.15 -21.48 -16.32
N GLN A 7 -33.17 -20.63 -16.47
CA GLN A 7 -33.23 -19.67 -17.59
C GLN A 7 -32.41 -18.39 -17.33
N THR A 8 -32.22 -18.01 -16.06
CA THR A 8 -31.45 -16.81 -15.69
C THR A 8 -29.93 -16.99 -15.84
N GLU A 9 -29.41 -18.21 -15.69
CA GLU A 9 -27.99 -18.48 -15.87
C GLU A 9 -27.58 -18.53 -17.35
N LYS A 10 -28.41 -19.13 -18.22
CA LYS A 10 -28.15 -19.22 -19.68
C LYS A 10 -28.23 -17.87 -20.40
N THR A 11 -28.96 -16.90 -19.85
CA THR A 11 -29.03 -15.54 -20.41
C THR A 11 -27.83 -14.70 -20.01
N ASN A 12 -27.26 -14.94 -18.82
CA ASN A 12 -26.03 -14.27 -18.39
C ASN A 12 -24.80 -14.71 -19.18
N THR A 13 -24.68 -15.99 -19.56
CA THR A 13 -23.54 -16.47 -20.35
C THR A 13 -23.53 -15.87 -21.76
N LYS A 14 -24.67 -15.83 -22.45
CA LYS A 14 -24.79 -15.19 -23.77
C LYS A 14 -24.45 -13.70 -23.75
N ARG A 15 -24.90 -12.97 -22.72
CA ARG A 15 -24.57 -11.54 -22.54
C ARG A 15 -23.08 -11.31 -22.30
N LEU A 16 -22.43 -12.21 -21.57
CA LEU A 16 -20.98 -12.15 -21.36
C LEU A 16 -20.21 -12.41 -22.65
N GLU A 17 -20.64 -13.38 -23.46
CA GLU A 17 -20.05 -13.68 -24.77
C GLU A 17 -20.18 -12.51 -25.75
N GLU A 18 -21.36 -11.87 -25.82
CA GLU A 18 -21.58 -10.69 -26.64
C GLU A 18 -20.67 -9.53 -26.21
N LEU A 19 -20.55 -9.30 -24.90
CA LEU A 19 -19.68 -8.28 -24.33
C LEU A 19 -18.20 -8.55 -24.61
N GLU A 20 -17.75 -9.80 -24.50
CA GLU A 20 -16.39 -10.20 -24.88
C GLU A 20 -16.13 -10.01 -26.38
N GLY A 21 -17.15 -10.20 -27.22
CA GLY A 21 -17.11 -9.86 -28.64
C GLY A 21 -16.91 -8.36 -28.87
N VAL A 22 -17.64 -7.50 -28.17
CA VAL A 22 -17.50 -6.03 -28.24
C VAL A 22 -16.12 -5.58 -27.75
N ILE A 23 -15.64 -6.13 -26.64
CA ILE A 23 -14.30 -5.88 -26.09
C ILE A 23 -13.23 -6.27 -27.11
N SER A 24 -13.35 -7.43 -27.75
CA SER A 24 -12.39 -7.90 -28.75
C SER A 24 -12.33 -7.00 -29.98
N LYS A 25 -13.49 -6.50 -30.46
CA LYS A 25 -13.56 -5.52 -31.55
C LYS A 25 -12.88 -4.21 -31.16
N ALA A 26 -13.11 -3.75 -29.92
CA ALA A 26 -12.50 -2.54 -29.40
C ALA A 26 -10.96 -2.65 -29.29
N ILE A 27 -10.44 -3.79 -28.83
CA ILE A 27 -8.99 -4.06 -28.74
C ILE A 27 -8.35 -4.02 -30.13
N LYS A 28 -8.98 -4.66 -31.12
CA LYS A 28 -8.50 -4.65 -32.52
C LYS A 28 -8.42 -3.23 -33.08
N LYS A 29 -9.43 -2.40 -32.83
CA LYS A 29 -9.47 -1.01 -33.32
C LYS A 29 -8.39 -0.14 -32.69
N VAL A 30 -8.16 -0.32 -31.39
CA VAL A 30 -7.16 0.42 -30.61
C VAL A 30 -5.73 -0.11 -30.81
N ARG A 31 -5.56 -1.24 -31.53
CA ARG A 31 -4.30 -1.99 -31.63
C ARG A 31 -3.71 -2.35 -30.26
N GLY A 32 -4.57 -2.60 -29.28
CA GLY A 32 -4.18 -3.02 -27.93
C GLY A 32 -3.81 -4.50 -27.86
N ARG A 33 -3.09 -4.92 -26.81
CA ARG A 33 -2.78 -6.35 -26.56
C ARG A 33 -3.61 -6.93 -25.44
N LYS A 34 -4.02 -6.11 -24.47
CA LYS A 34 -4.76 -6.54 -23.27
C LYS A 34 -6.02 -5.71 -23.12
N GLU A 35 -7.04 -6.26 -22.46
CA GLU A 35 -8.26 -5.53 -22.09
C GLU A 35 -7.95 -4.25 -21.29
N ASN A 36 -6.87 -4.29 -20.50
CA ASN A 36 -6.36 -3.16 -19.73
C ASN A 36 -5.98 -1.95 -20.59
N ASP A 37 -5.72 -2.11 -21.88
CA ASP A 37 -5.39 -0.99 -22.77
C ASP A 37 -6.64 -0.17 -23.11
N LEU A 38 -7.83 -0.77 -23.11
CA LEU A 38 -9.11 -0.08 -23.35
C LEU A 38 -9.41 0.98 -22.28
N CYS A 39 -8.93 0.74 -21.06
CA CYS A 39 -9.11 1.61 -19.92
C CYS A 39 -8.66 3.06 -20.19
N LYS A 40 -7.62 3.25 -21.01
CA LYS A 40 -7.06 4.57 -21.36
C LYS A 40 -7.98 5.42 -22.23
N TYR A 41 -8.93 4.80 -22.91
CA TYR A 41 -9.82 5.44 -23.89
C TYR A 41 -11.21 5.71 -23.35
N ILE A 42 -11.52 5.21 -22.15
CA ILE A 42 -12.84 5.37 -21.52
C ILE A 42 -12.71 6.44 -20.43
N PRO A 43 -13.27 7.65 -20.63
CA PRO A 43 -13.27 8.69 -19.62
C PRO A 43 -14.24 8.35 -18.48
N MET A 44 -13.85 8.67 -17.25
CA MET A 44 -14.72 8.56 -16.06
C MET A 44 -15.22 9.94 -15.63
N THR A 45 -16.45 9.99 -15.09
CA THR A 45 -17.07 11.21 -14.54
C THR A 45 -16.26 11.85 -13.41
N SER A 46 -15.48 11.07 -12.65
CA SER A 46 -14.60 11.57 -11.59
C SER A 46 -13.30 12.23 -12.10
N GLY A 47 -13.10 12.26 -13.42
CA GLY A 47 -11.88 12.74 -14.07
C GLY A 47 -10.85 11.63 -14.27
N GLY A 48 -10.15 11.68 -15.40
CA GLY A 48 -9.17 10.68 -15.81
C GLY A 48 -9.77 9.48 -16.56
N TYR A 49 -8.90 8.52 -16.86
CA TYR A 49 -9.25 7.28 -17.56
C TYR A 49 -9.74 6.20 -16.57
N MET A 50 -10.54 5.26 -17.04
CA MET A 50 -11.10 4.19 -16.21
C MET A 50 -10.00 3.28 -15.65
N HIS A 51 -10.03 2.95 -14.36
CA HIS A 51 -9.07 2.01 -13.80
C HIS A 51 -9.41 0.56 -14.19
N HIS A 52 -8.41 -0.30 -14.39
CA HIS A 52 -8.63 -1.70 -14.78
C HIS A 52 -9.46 -2.50 -13.76
N PHE A 53 -9.37 -2.18 -12.46
CA PHE A 53 -10.25 -2.75 -11.43
C PHE A 53 -11.72 -2.36 -11.65
N THR A 54 -11.98 -1.13 -12.10
CA THR A 54 -13.33 -0.67 -12.42
C THR A 54 -13.84 -1.40 -13.66
N LEU A 55 -13.02 -1.56 -14.71
CA LEU A 55 -13.37 -2.36 -15.89
C LEU A 55 -13.77 -3.80 -15.50
N ARG A 56 -12.93 -4.45 -14.67
CA ARG A 56 -13.21 -5.81 -14.18
C ARG A 56 -14.50 -5.85 -13.37
N LYS A 57 -14.76 -4.86 -12.51
CA LYS A 57 -15.99 -4.78 -11.71
C LYS A 57 -17.23 -4.52 -12.57
N MET A 58 -17.10 -3.69 -13.61
CA MET A 58 -18.18 -3.37 -14.54
C MET A 58 -18.60 -4.58 -15.39
N LYS A 59 -17.63 -5.41 -15.80
CA LYS A 59 -17.90 -6.68 -16.52
C LYS A 59 -18.91 -7.57 -15.78
N TYR A 60 -18.81 -7.65 -14.45
CA TYR A 60 -19.70 -8.49 -13.64
C TYR A 60 -20.94 -7.77 -13.11
N ARG A 61 -20.84 -6.50 -12.69
CA ARG A 61 -21.99 -5.78 -12.08
C ARG A 61 -22.90 -5.10 -13.09
N LYS A 62 -22.35 -4.54 -14.17
CA LYS A 62 -23.08 -3.69 -15.13
C LYS A 62 -22.51 -3.84 -16.54
N PRO A 63 -22.73 -4.99 -17.20
CA PRO A 63 -22.21 -5.26 -18.54
C PRO A 63 -22.75 -4.29 -19.61
N GLU A 64 -24.05 -3.94 -19.55
CA GLU A 64 -24.70 -3.07 -20.54
C GLU A 64 -24.10 -1.66 -20.61
N GLU A 65 -23.80 -1.10 -19.43
CA GLU A 65 -23.19 0.22 -19.31
C GLU A 65 -21.76 0.21 -19.89
N LEU A 66 -21.02 -0.89 -19.68
CA LEU A 66 -19.70 -1.07 -20.25
C LEU A 66 -19.75 -1.19 -21.78
N SER A 67 -20.68 -1.97 -22.33
CA SER A 67 -20.87 -2.10 -23.78
C SER A 67 -21.15 -0.73 -24.43
N SER A 68 -22.08 0.03 -23.85
CA SER A 68 -22.45 1.37 -24.32
C SER A 68 -21.27 2.35 -24.31
N LEU A 69 -20.42 2.30 -23.27
CA LEU A 69 -19.22 3.13 -23.17
C LEU A 69 -18.17 2.76 -24.22
N ILE A 70 -17.94 1.46 -24.44
CA ILE A 70 -17.01 0.98 -25.46
C ILE A 70 -17.50 1.37 -26.86
N GLU A 71 -18.78 1.22 -27.13
CA GLU A 71 -19.35 1.63 -28.42
C GLU A 71 -19.18 3.13 -28.67
N LYS A 72 -19.49 3.95 -27.66
CA LYS A 72 -19.44 5.41 -27.78
C LYS A 72 -18.02 5.93 -27.95
N PHE A 73 -17.08 5.48 -27.12
CA PHE A 73 -15.73 6.07 -27.05
C PHE A 73 -14.70 5.37 -27.92
N ILE A 74 -14.93 4.10 -28.29
CA ILE A 74 -13.97 3.31 -29.07
C ILE A 74 -14.52 2.98 -30.45
N ILE A 75 -15.71 2.39 -30.56
CA ILE A 75 -16.21 1.86 -31.84
C ILE A 75 -16.73 2.97 -32.76
N LYS A 76 -17.47 3.95 -32.24
CA LYS A 76 -17.99 5.08 -33.04
C LYS A 76 -16.99 6.22 -33.23
N ALA A 77 -15.96 6.32 -32.39
CA ALA A 77 -14.92 7.35 -32.51
C ALA A 77 -13.93 7.00 -33.64
N ASP A 78 -13.72 7.88 -34.61
CA ASP A 78 -12.80 7.66 -35.74
C ASP A 78 -11.33 7.53 -35.26
N ARG A 79 -10.92 8.39 -34.33
CA ARG A 79 -9.66 8.29 -33.59
C ARG A 79 -9.93 8.26 -32.08
N PRO A 80 -9.85 7.10 -31.40
CA PRO A 80 -10.07 7.04 -29.97
C PRO A 80 -8.98 7.84 -29.24
N LEU A 81 -9.38 8.87 -28.50
CA LEU A 81 -8.47 9.77 -27.79
C LEU A 81 -8.05 9.14 -26.45
N VAL A 82 -6.75 9.15 -26.19
CA VAL A 82 -6.20 8.74 -24.89
C VAL A 82 -6.56 9.79 -23.86
N VAL A 83 -7.32 9.39 -22.85
CA VAL A 83 -7.73 10.28 -21.77
C VAL A 83 -6.54 10.52 -20.84
N PRO A 84 -6.13 11.79 -20.62
CA PRO A 84 -5.02 12.07 -19.73
C PRO A 84 -5.36 11.64 -18.30
N PRO A 85 -4.39 11.14 -17.52
CA PRO A 85 -4.61 10.81 -16.12
C PRO A 85 -5.10 12.02 -15.33
N LYS A 86 -5.98 11.80 -14.36
CA LYS A 86 -6.40 12.84 -13.41
C LYS A 86 -5.16 13.38 -12.69
N GLN A 87 -4.95 14.69 -12.76
CA GLN A 87 -3.89 15.33 -11.99
C GLN A 87 -4.11 15.07 -10.51
N ARG A 88 -3.07 14.57 -9.83
CA ARG A 88 -3.14 14.39 -8.38
C ARG A 88 -3.23 15.77 -7.74
N ALA A 89 -4.10 15.91 -6.74
CA ALA A 89 -4.07 17.10 -5.90
C ALA A 89 -2.65 17.32 -5.40
N ALA A 90 -2.21 18.58 -5.36
CA ALA A 90 -0.90 18.93 -4.83
C ALA A 90 -0.78 18.29 -3.44
N ARG A 91 0.15 17.36 -3.29
CA ARG A 91 0.42 16.71 -2.02
C ARG A 91 1.09 17.77 -1.16
N GLY A 92 0.29 18.52 -0.42
CA GLY A 92 0.79 19.51 0.53
C GLY A 92 1.90 18.92 1.39
N SER A 93 2.85 19.76 1.82
CA SER A 93 3.94 19.31 2.68
C SER A 93 3.35 18.71 3.96
N ARG A 94 3.45 17.38 4.10
CA ARG A 94 3.09 16.67 5.34
C ARG A 94 4.14 16.86 6.44
N LYS A 95 5.19 17.63 6.18
CA LYS A 95 6.20 17.96 7.18
C LYS A 95 5.63 19.06 8.07
N LYS A 96 5.40 18.75 9.35
CA LYS A 96 5.14 19.75 10.38
C LYS A 96 6.32 20.73 10.36
N LYS A 97 6.13 21.89 9.75
CA LYS A 97 7.16 22.91 9.52
C LYS A 97 7.77 23.41 10.84
N ASP A 98 7.04 23.24 11.95
CA ASP A 98 7.37 23.78 13.26
C ASP A 98 8.10 22.80 14.20
N GLN A 99 8.35 21.55 13.78
CA GLN A 99 9.18 20.65 14.58
C GLN A 99 10.65 20.85 14.21
N PRO A 100 11.53 21.19 15.17
CA PRO A 100 12.97 21.24 14.91
C PRO A 100 13.42 19.85 14.47
N ALA A 101 13.85 19.74 13.21
CA ALA A 101 14.41 18.51 12.69
C ALA A 101 15.85 18.39 13.23
N PHE A 102 16.02 17.64 14.33
CA PHE A 102 17.34 17.34 14.84
C PHE A 102 18.09 16.45 13.83
N SER A 103 19.33 16.83 13.53
CA SER A 103 20.26 15.95 12.83
C SER A 103 20.69 14.79 13.75
N LYS A 104 21.15 13.68 13.15
CA LYS A 104 21.63 12.51 13.89
C LYS A 104 22.69 12.88 14.94
N LEU A 105 23.64 13.74 14.58
CA LEU A 105 24.69 14.21 15.49
C LEU A 105 24.14 15.04 16.67
N GLN A 106 23.09 15.84 16.43
CA GLN A 106 22.44 16.61 17.51
C GLN A 106 21.70 15.70 18.48
N LEU A 107 21.05 14.63 17.99
CA LEU A 107 20.42 13.62 18.84
C LEU A 107 21.45 12.85 19.68
N GLU A 108 22.58 12.48 19.09
CA GLU A 108 23.68 11.81 19.81
C GLU A 108 24.28 12.72 20.90
N ARG A 109 24.50 14.00 20.60
CA ARG A 109 24.94 15.00 21.60
C ARG A 109 23.92 15.17 22.72
N LEU A 110 22.63 15.24 22.37
CA LEU A 110 21.55 15.38 23.35
C LEU A 110 21.43 14.14 24.25
N LEU A 111 21.59 12.94 23.68
CA LEU A 111 21.63 11.68 24.43
C LEU A 111 22.83 11.64 25.39
N ASN A 112 24.00 12.10 24.95
CA ASN A 112 25.18 12.17 25.82
C ASN A 112 25.00 13.18 26.97
N MET A 113 24.39 14.34 26.69
CA MET A 113 24.04 15.30 27.76
C MET A 113 23.05 14.70 28.75
N ALA A 114 22.02 13.99 28.27
CA ALA A 114 21.05 13.31 29.13
C ALA A 114 21.69 12.21 30.01
N ARG A 115 22.66 11.45 29.47
CA ARG A 115 23.46 10.48 30.23
C ARG A 115 24.28 11.14 31.34
N LEU A 116 24.91 12.27 31.05
CA LEU A 116 25.72 13.03 32.03
C LEU A 116 24.85 13.69 33.11
N SER A 117 23.66 14.15 32.77
CA SER A 117 22.72 14.76 33.71
C SER A 117 21.91 13.74 34.52
N GLY A 118 22.02 12.44 34.21
CA GLY A 118 21.24 11.38 34.85
C GLY A 118 19.74 11.42 34.53
N ASP A 119 19.33 12.10 33.45
CA ASP A 119 17.93 12.24 33.06
C ASP A 119 17.43 10.97 32.37
N LYS A 120 16.87 10.06 33.17
CA LYS A 120 16.39 8.74 32.75
C LYS A 120 15.27 8.83 31.70
N GLU A 121 14.45 9.89 31.73
CA GLU A 121 13.34 10.06 30.78
C GLU A 121 13.88 10.44 29.40
N MET A 122 14.80 11.40 29.36
CA MET A 122 15.45 11.82 28.12
C MET A 122 16.32 10.72 27.50
N ILE A 123 17.00 9.93 28.33
CA ILE A 123 17.73 8.73 27.87
C ILE A 123 16.77 7.72 27.23
N SER A 124 15.63 7.42 27.87
CA SER A 124 14.64 6.46 27.35
C SER A 124 13.99 6.93 26.03
N LEU A 125 13.77 8.24 25.89
CA LEU A 125 13.18 8.84 24.69
C LEU A 125 14.15 8.89 23.51
N LEU A 126 15.41 9.26 23.78
CA LEU A 126 16.44 9.50 22.76
C LEU A 126 17.29 8.28 22.46
N SER A 127 17.26 7.25 23.30
CA SER A 127 17.98 6.00 23.07
C SER A 127 17.49 5.40 21.74
N PRO A 128 18.42 5.04 20.83
CA PRO A 128 18.05 4.49 19.54
C PRO A 128 17.34 3.15 19.75
N LYS A 129 16.01 3.16 19.61
CA LYS A 129 15.17 1.95 19.63
C LYS A 129 15.40 1.16 18.35
N LYS A 130 16.55 0.48 18.27
CA LYS A 130 16.80 -0.52 17.23
C LYS A 130 15.91 -1.72 17.50
N ALA A 131 15.26 -2.24 16.46
CA ALA A 131 14.48 -3.46 16.60
C ALA A 131 15.41 -4.63 17.01
N LEU A 132 14.97 -5.47 17.96
CA LEU A 132 15.76 -6.61 18.45
C LEU A 132 16.41 -7.47 17.34
N PRO A 133 15.73 -7.78 16.21
CA PRO A 133 16.34 -8.56 15.13
C PRO A 133 17.53 -7.86 14.44
N GLN A 134 17.59 -6.53 14.50
CA GLN A 134 18.67 -5.74 13.96
C GLN A 134 19.85 -5.70 14.94
N THR A 135 19.60 -5.41 16.21
CA THR A 135 20.63 -5.41 17.27
C THR A 135 21.31 -6.79 17.40
N LYS A 136 20.54 -7.88 17.29
CA LYS A 136 21.09 -9.26 17.29
C LYS A 136 22.04 -9.51 16.11
N ARG A 137 21.70 -9.02 14.91
CA ARG A 137 22.54 -9.17 13.72
C ARG A 137 23.85 -8.39 13.84
N GLU A 138 23.77 -7.15 14.29
CA GLU A 138 24.93 -6.29 14.52
C GLU A 138 25.84 -6.88 15.60
N LEU A 139 25.28 -7.41 16.71
CA LEU A 139 26.06 -8.02 17.78
C LEU A 139 26.80 -9.28 17.31
N ILE A 140 26.13 -10.16 16.55
CA ILE A 140 26.76 -11.34 15.94
C ILE A 140 27.90 -10.93 14.99
N GLN A 141 27.70 -9.86 14.22
CA GLN A 141 28.72 -9.34 13.33
C GLN A 141 29.93 -8.78 14.09
N ALA A 142 29.71 -8.01 15.15
CA ALA A 142 30.77 -7.48 16.01
C ALA A 142 31.60 -8.61 16.65
N VAL A 143 30.92 -9.64 17.18
CA VAL A 143 31.57 -10.84 17.74
C VAL A 143 32.39 -11.59 16.68
N ARG A 144 31.87 -11.75 15.46
CA ARG A 144 32.61 -12.38 14.35
C ARG A 144 33.85 -11.58 13.95
N GLN A 145 33.83 -10.27 14.11
CA GLN A 145 34.96 -9.38 13.83
C GLN A 145 35.92 -9.24 15.03
N GLY A 146 35.62 -9.87 16.17
CA GLY A 146 36.41 -9.75 17.40
C GLY A 146 36.30 -8.39 18.09
N ILE A 147 35.29 -7.59 17.75
CA ILE A 147 35.08 -6.25 18.32
C ILE A 147 34.09 -6.37 19.48
N VAL A 148 34.52 -5.94 20.67
CA VAL A 148 33.66 -5.86 21.84
C VAL A 148 33.06 -4.46 21.92
N ASP A 149 31.79 -4.34 21.53
CA ASP A 149 31.02 -3.11 21.66
C ASP A 149 30.08 -3.21 22.87
N HIS A 150 30.46 -2.54 23.95
CA HIS A 150 29.70 -2.50 25.20
C HIS A 150 28.36 -1.77 25.04
N GLU A 151 28.25 -0.77 24.17
CA GLU A 151 26.98 -0.08 23.93
C GLU A 151 26.00 -0.98 23.18
N LEU A 152 26.49 -1.75 22.21
CA LEU A 152 25.68 -2.70 21.46
C LEU A 152 25.18 -3.86 22.33
N TRP A 153 26.01 -4.33 23.26
CA TRP A 153 25.61 -5.31 24.27
C TRP A 153 24.51 -4.76 25.20
N ASN A 154 24.70 -3.55 25.74
CA ASN A 154 23.72 -2.92 26.61
C ASN A 154 22.39 -2.67 25.88
N ALA A 155 22.45 -2.21 24.63
CA ALA A 155 21.26 -2.05 23.78
C ALA A 155 20.54 -3.37 23.51
N TYR A 156 21.27 -4.48 23.35
CA TYR A 156 20.69 -5.82 23.22
C TYR A 156 19.97 -6.24 24.50
N VAL A 157 20.62 -6.11 25.66
CA VAL A 157 20.04 -6.47 26.97
C VAL A 157 18.78 -5.64 27.25
N GLU A 158 18.82 -4.32 27.02
CA GLU A 158 17.66 -3.45 27.16
C GLU A 158 16.50 -3.85 26.23
N SER A 159 16.81 -4.19 24.97
CA SER A 159 15.81 -4.63 24.00
C SER A 159 15.18 -5.97 24.38
N VAL A 160 15.96 -6.91 24.92
CA VAL A 160 15.46 -8.20 25.40
C VAL A 160 14.57 -8.02 26.63
N ASN A 161 14.99 -7.20 27.59
CA ASN A 161 14.21 -6.90 28.79
C ASN A 161 12.90 -6.19 28.44
N ALA A 162 12.93 -5.24 27.51
CA ALA A 162 11.72 -4.56 27.03
C ALA A 162 10.76 -5.52 26.32
N GLN A 163 11.26 -6.47 25.52
CA GLN A 163 10.42 -7.48 24.89
C GLN A 163 9.82 -8.47 25.92
N GLN A 164 10.59 -8.88 26.92
CA GLN A 164 10.09 -9.72 28.01
C GLN A 164 9.03 -9.01 28.85
N ALA A 165 9.22 -7.72 29.16
CA ALA A 165 8.23 -6.90 29.85
C ALA A 165 6.92 -6.76 29.06
N LEU A 166 7.01 -6.61 27.73
CA LEU A 166 5.82 -6.59 26.87
C LEU A 166 5.10 -7.94 26.82
N ILE A 167 5.83 -9.05 26.81
CA ILE A 167 5.26 -10.40 26.87
C ILE A 167 4.58 -10.64 28.22
N ALA A 168 5.20 -10.22 29.32
CA ALA A 168 4.64 -10.34 30.67
C ALA A 168 3.36 -9.49 30.83
N ALA A 169 3.37 -8.23 30.39
CA ALA A 169 2.19 -7.36 30.42
C ALA A 169 1.05 -7.88 29.52
N GLY A 170 1.39 -8.52 28.39
CA GLY A 170 0.41 -9.20 27.53
C GLY A 170 -0.22 -10.42 28.21
N ALA A 171 0.55 -11.17 29.00
CA ALA A 171 0.06 -12.34 29.73
C ALA A 171 -0.90 -11.96 30.87
N GLU A 172 -0.63 -10.87 31.60
CA GLU A 172 -1.52 -10.35 32.66
C GLU A 172 -2.88 -9.86 32.13
N SER A 173 -2.94 -9.37 30.89
CA SER A 173 -4.19 -8.95 30.25
C SER A 173 -5.12 -10.10 29.86
N MET A 174 -4.60 -11.34 29.75
CA MET A 174 -5.39 -12.54 29.44
C MET A 174 -5.88 -13.30 30.67
N THR A 175 -5.31 -13.06 31.85
CA THR A 175 -5.71 -13.72 33.11
C THR A 175 -6.72 -12.88 33.94
N ALA A 176 -6.97 -11.63 33.56
CA ALA A 176 -7.89 -10.71 34.24
C ALA A 176 -9.30 -10.61 33.59
N LYS A 177 -9.76 -11.65 32.88
CA LYS A 177 -11.13 -11.77 32.36
C LYS A 177 -11.83 -13.01 32.89
#